data_AF-A0A087S7M3-F1
#
_entry.id   AF-A0A087S7M3-F1
#
_cell.length_a   1.000
_cell.length_b   1.000
_cell.length_c   1.000
_cell.angle_alpha   90.00
_cell.angle_beta   90.00
_cell.angle_gamma   90.00
#
_symmetry.space_group_name_H-M   'P 1'
#
loop_
_entity.id
_entity.type
_entity.pdbx_description
1 polymer ?
#
loop_
_entity_poly.entity_id
_entity_poly.type
_entity_poly.pdbx_seq_one_letter_code
_entity_poly.pdbx_strand_id
1 'polypeptide(L)' 'MSLNEQVSKILENFESASSNEIVDVLKQIQPQFKSNLTSEYLDGKIQKISDIEDESEKKKQCKALTPYLDWYLHGL' A
#
# COMPACT_ATOMS: atom_id res chain seq x y z
N MET A 1 1.41 -16.49 3.88
CA MET A 1 2.49 -15.52 4.14
C MET A 1 2.00 -14.55 5.18
N SER A 2 2.84 -14.22 6.16
CA SER A 2 2.60 -13.13 7.10
C SER A 2 2.51 -11.78 6.38
N LEU A 3 1.96 -10.77 7.05
CA LEU A 3 1.85 -9.41 6.50
C LEU A 3 3.24 -8.83 6.15
N ASN A 4 4.25 -9.06 7.00
CA ASN A 4 5.62 -8.61 6.73
C ASN A 4 6.22 -9.28 5.48
N GLU A 5 6.00 -10.58 5.28
CA GLU A 5 6.46 -11.28 4.07
C GLU A 5 5.76 -10.75 2.81
N GLN A 6 4.46 -10.43 2.89
CA GLN A 6 3.72 -9.84 1.77
C GLN A 6 4.26 -8.44 1.42
N VAL A 7 4.49 -7.60 2.43
CA VAL A 7 5.05 -6.26 2.23
C VAL A 7 6.46 -6.33 1.66
N SER A 8 7.33 -7.19 2.19
CA SER A 8 8.70 -7.40 1.67
C SER A 8 8.66 -7.80 0.20
N LYS A 9 7.85 -8.80 -0.15
CA LYS A 9 7.71 -9.28 -1.53
C LYS A 9 7.27 -8.18 -2.49
N ILE A 10 6.32 -7.33 -2.08
CA ILE A 10 5.86 -6.19 -2.88
C ILE A 10 6.97 -5.15 -3.04
N LEU A 11 7.76 -4.85 -2.00
CA LEU A 11 8.87 -3.92 -2.11
C LEU A 11 10.00 -4.45 -3.00
N GLU A 12 10.34 -5.73 -2.88
CA GLU A 12 11.39 -6.39 -3.65
C GLU A 12 11.03 -6.53 -5.14
N ASN A 13 9.74 -6.75 -5.46
CA ASN A 13 9.29 -6.92 -6.83
C ASN A 13 7.94 -6.25 -7.09
N PHE A 14 7.91 -4.94 -6.89
CA PHE A 14 6.71 -4.11 -7.05
C PHE A 14 6.09 -4.24 -8.44
N GLU A 15 6.93 -4.35 -9.48
CA GLU A 15 6.45 -4.43 -10.85
C GLU A 15 5.72 -5.76 -11.16
N SER A 16 5.92 -6.80 -10.35
CA SER A 16 5.20 -8.07 -10.52
C SER A 16 3.92 -8.15 -9.68
N ALA A 17 3.73 -7.23 -8.72
CA ALA A 17 2.52 -7.15 -7.91
C ALA A 17 1.40 -6.43 -8.69
N SER A 18 0.18 -6.93 -8.55
CA SER A 18 -1.02 -6.26 -9.09
C SER A 18 -1.42 -5.08 -8.22
N SER A 19 -2.08 -4.07 -8.79
CA SER A 19 -2.53 -2.91 -8.00
C SER A 19 -3.49 -3.32 -6.88
N ASN A 20 -4.33 -4.32 -7.12
CA ASN A 20 -5.23 -4.87 -6.10
C ASN A 20 -4.46 -5.52 -4.95
N GLU A 21 -3.44 -6.35 -5.24
CA GLU A 21 -2.59 -6.96 -4.20
C GLU A 21 -1.93 -5.88 -3.32
N ILE A 22 -1.42 -4.82 -3.95
CA ILE A 22 -0.79 -3.70 -3.23
C ILE A 22 -1.81 -2.97 -2.37
N VAL A 23 -3.01 -2.69 -2.89
CA VAL A 23 -4.10 -2.04 -2.16
C VAL A 23 -4.56 -2.88 -0.96
N ASP A 24 -4.70 -4.19 -1.12
CA ASP A 24 -5.08 -5.09 -0.02
C ASP A 24 -4.03 -5.09 1.10
N VAL A 25 -2.74 -5.05 0.76
CA VAL A 25 -1.67 -4.92 1.75
C VAL A 25 -1.69 -3.54 2.41
N LEU A 26 -1.90 -2.47 1.65
CA LEU A 26 -2.02 -1.11 2.20
C LEU A 26 -3.17 -0.99 3.22
N LYS A 27 -4.32 -1.63 2.96
CA LYS A 27 -5.45 -1.70 3.90
C LYS A 27 -5.10 -2.48 5.17
N GLN A 28 -4.32 -3.55 5.04
CA GLN A 28 -3.88 -4.36 6.19
C GLN A 28 -2.86 -3.64 7.08
N ILE A 29 -1.99 -2.79 6.51
CA ILE A 29 -1.04 -1.99 7.30
C ILE A 29 -1.65 -0.71 7.89
N GLN A 30 -2.73 -0.19 7.29
CA GLN A 30 -3.43 1.02 7.75
C GLN A 30 -3.77 1.07 9.26
N PRO A 31 -4.28 -0.01 9.91
CA PRO A 31 -4.54 0.00 11.35
C PRO A 31 -3.27 -0.01 12.22
N GLN A 32 -2.10 -0.24 11.65
CA GLN A 32 -0.83 -0.31 12.37
C GLN A 32 -0.22 1.09 12.61
N PHE A 33 -0.70 2.10 11.88
CA PHE A 33 -0.31 3.48 12.10
C PHE A 33 -0.95 4.02 13.38
N LYS A 34 -0.14 4.53 14.31
CA LYS A 34 -0.61 5.10 15.60
C LYS A 34 -1.38 6.42 15.44
N SER A 35 -1.25 7.08 14.29
CA SER A 35 -1.85 8.40 14.01
C SER A 35 -3.09 8.23 13.17
N ASN A 36 -4.25 8.60 13.72
CA ASN A 36 -5.51 8.63 13.00
C ASN A 36 -5.40 9.46 11.71
N LEU A 37 -4.70 10.59 11.74
CA LEU A 37 -4.49 11.43 10.56
C LEU A 37 -3.78 10.68 9.44
N THR A 38 -2.78 9.86 9.77
CA THR A 38 -2.04 9.06 8.79
C THR A 38 -2.90 7.94 8.23
N SER A 39 -3.66 7.24 9.09
CA SER A 39 -4.59 6.19 8.67
C SER A 39 -5.71 6.72 7.79
N GLU A 40 -6.31 7.88 8.11
CA GLU A 40 -7.35 8.52 7.29
C GLU A 40 -6.81 9.03 5.96
N TYR A 41 -5.60 9.60 5.96
CA TYR A 41 -4.95 10.02 4.72
C TYR A 41 -4.68 8.84 3.78
N LEU A 42 -4.17 7.73 4.33
CA LEU A 42 -3.92 6.51 3.58
C LEU A 42 -5.24 5.92 3.04
N ASP A 43 -6.30 5.93 3.85
CA ASP A 43 -7.65 5.50 3.42
C ASP A 43 -8.12 6.28 2.18
N GLY A 44 -8.05 7.61 2.24
CA GLY A 44 -8.46 8.48 1.15
C GLY A 44 -7.62 8.27 -0.12
N LYS A 45 -6.35 7.88 0.01
CA LYS A 45 -5.51 7.49 -1.14
C LYS A 45 -5.94 6.14 -1.71
N ILE A 46 -6.19 5.14 -0.86
CA ILE A 46 -6.65 3.82 -1.29
C ILE A 46 -8.01 3.90 -2.01
N GLN A 47 -8.94 4.70 -1.50
CA GLN A 47 -10.23 4.95 -2.15
C GLN A 47 -10.05 5.54 -3.55
N LYS A 48 -9.21 6.58 -3.69
CA LYS A 48 -8.91 7.17 -5.00
C LYS A 48 -8.28 6.19 -5.98
N ILE A 49 -7.37 5.33 -5.51
CA ILE A 49 -6.76 4.29 -6.35
C ILE A 49 -7.80 3.27 -6.81
N SER A 50 -8.72 2.89 -5.93
CA SER A 50 -9.76 1.91 -6.24
C SER A 50 -10.74 2.40 -7.31
N ASP A 51 -10.94 3.73 -7.40
CA ASP A 51 -11.84 4.39 -8.37
C ASP A 51 -11.23 4.55 -9.77
N ILE A 52 -9.91 4.42 -9.91
CA ILE A 52 -9.24 4.49 -11.21
C ILE A 52 -9.60 3.24 -12.04
N GLU A 53 -9.87 3.37 -13.33
CA GLU A 53 -10.11 2.23 -14.21
C GLU A 53 -8.83 1.69 -14.86
N ASP A 54 -7.87 2.59 -15.14
CA ASP A 54 -6.61 2.25 -15.79
C ASP A 54 -5.60 1.60 -14.81
N GLU A 55 -5.23 0.35 -15.09
CA GLU A 55 -4.32 -0.41 -14.23
C GLU A 55 -2.90 0.19 -14.21
N SER A 56 -2.43 0.81 -15.30
CA SER A 56 -1.11 1.45 -15.31
C SER A 56 -1.07 2.63 -14.35
N GLU A 57 -2.13 3.44 -14.36
CA GLU A 57 -2.28 4.59 -13.49
C GLU A 57 -2.50 4.16 -12.03
N LYS A 58 -3.31 3.12 -11.76
CA LYS A 58 -3.38 2.52 -10.42
C LYS A 58 -2.01 2.16 -9.89
N LYS A 59 -1.22 1.46 -10.70
CA LYS A 59 0.09 0.97 -10.32
C LYS A 59 1.06 2.12 -10.02
N LYS A 60 1.01 3.23 -10.77
CA LYS A 60 1.76 4.46 -10.46
C LYS A 60 1.34 5.07 -9.12
N GLN A 61 0.04 5.16 -8.86
CA GLN A 61 -0.47 5.70 -7.60
C GLN A 61 -0.10 4.79 -6.42
N CYS A 62 -0.19 3.47 -6.56
CA CYS A 62 0.33 2.51 -5.59
C CYS A 62 1.82 2.70 -5.34
N LYS A 63 2.61 2.99 -6.38
CA LYS A 63 4.05 3.24 -6.26
C LYS A 63 4.35 4.52 -5.47
N ALA A 64 3.48 5.52 -5.52
CA ALA A 64 3.59 6.69 -4.66
C ALA A 64 3.32 6.37 -3.17
N LEU A 65 2.67 5.24 -2.87
CA LEU A 65 2.38 4.77 -1.51
C LEU A 65 3.41 3.78 -0.96
N THR A 66 4.44 3.43 -1.72
CA THR A 66 5.57 2.60 -1.26
C THR A 66 6.20 3.06 0.06
N PRO A 67 6.31 4.37 0.38
CA PRO A 67 6.81 4.81 1.68
C PRO A 67 6.02 4.30 2.90
N TYR A 68 4.72 4.01 2.75
CA TYR A 68 3.89 3.43 3.82
C TYR A 68 4.23 1.95 4.05
N LEU A 69 4.52 1.22 2.97
CA LEU A 69 4.99 -0.17 3.01
C LEU A 69 6.38 -0.26 3.65
N ASP A 70 7.29 0.62 3.26
CA ASP A 70 8.64 0.71 3.82
C ASP A 70 8.61 1.06 5.31
N TRP A 71 7.80 2.06 5.70
CA TRP A 71 7.59 2.41 7.10
C TRP A 71 7.02 1.24 7.92
N TYR A 72 6.10 0.45 7.36
CA TYR A 72 5.55 -0.70 8.07
C TYR A 72 6.62 -1.76 8.40
N LEU A 73 7.63 -1.95 7.53
CA LEU A 73 8.72 -2.90 7.78
C LEU A 73 9.84 -2.36 8.68
N HIS A 74 10.16 -1.08 8.55
CA HIS A 74 11.39 -0.49 9.12
C HIS A 74 11.14 0.62 10.14
N GLY A 75 9.93 1.17 10.20
CA GLY A 75 9.56 2.34 11.00
C GLY A 75 8.68 2.06 12.21
N LEU A 76 8.34 0.79 12.45
CA LEU A 76 7.67 0.27 13.66
C LEU A 76 8.70 -0.05 14.76
#